data_AF-A0A955D7M1-F1
#
_entry.id   AF-A0A955D7M1-F1
#
_cell.length_a   1.000
_cell.length_b   1.000
_cell.length_c   1.000
_cell.angle_alpha   90.00
_cell.angle_beta   90.00
_cell.angle_gamma   90.00
#
_symmetry.space_group_name_H-M   'P 1'
#
loop_
_entity.id
_entity.type
_entity.pdbx_description
1 polymer ?
#
loop_
_entity_poly.entity_id
_entity_poly.type
_entity_poly.pdbx_seq_one_letter_code
_entity_poly.pdbx_strand_id
1 'polypeptide(L)'
;MVSCSGVASAQSAALSLSHDDPDGMVSPGEVVAVTMRISWSEQPPTLVLGLLQGDITASPGVGVASSPAFAHANPWANQLTVLNPGTAVGGGVQGVDIQSGLYDPFGTGFGPPPWGVHTGFDVVRFDWEAPSTLGPVEFSWTSTNTIGTGPGPVFFLNGSTIITLPTAYTSATLTVVPAPGVGVVLAMGVGTVSRRRRIG
;
A
#
# COMPACT_ATOMS: atom_id res chain seq x y z
N MET A 1 -29.30 -33.07 -6.17
CA MET A 1 -29.43 -32.00 -5.16
C MET A 1 -28.01 -31.53 -4.88
N VAL A 2 -27.59 -30.41 -5.48
CA VAL A 2 -26.26 -29.85 -5.25
C VAL A 2 -26.29 -29.20 -3.88
N SER A 3 -25.60 -29.81 -2.92
CA SER A 3 -25.37 -29.26 -1.60
C SER A 3 -24.44 -28.05 -1.74
N CYS A 4 -25.01 -26.85 -1.80
CA CYS A 4 -24.28 -25.62 -1.49
C CYS A 4 -24.05 -25.59 0.03
N SER A 5 -23.11 -26.38 0.52
CA SER A 5 -22.71 -26.37 1.93
C SER A 5 -21.65 -25.28 2.16
N GLY A 6 -22.09 -24.22 2.83
CA GLY A 6 -21.22 -23.35 3.61
C GLY A 6 -20.51 -22.25 2.83
N VAL A 7 -21.22 -21.18 2.48
CA VAL A 7 -20.57 -19.87 2.52
C VAL A 7 -20.08 -19.71 3.95
N ALA A 8 -18.77 -19.65 4.18
CA ALA A 8 -18.24 -19.25 5.48
C ALA A 8 -18.65 -17.78 5.71
N SER A 9 -19.87 -17.58 6.19
CA SER A 9 -20.48 -16.28 6.43
C SER A 9 -19.87 -15.65 7.68
N ALA A 10 -18.65 -15.13 7.54
CA ALA A 10 -18.02 -14.20 8.49
C ALA A 10 -16.63 -13.71 8.02
N GLN A 11 -16.02 -14.34 7.00
CA GLN A 11 -14.64 -14.03 6.63
C GLN A 11 -14.56 -12.92 5.58
N SER A 12 -13.67 -11.96 5.80
CA SER A 12 -13.38 -10.87 4.86
C SER A 12 -11.91 -10.48 4.91
N ALA A 13 -11.42 -9.95 3.79
CA ALA A 13 -10.13 -9.28 3.71
C ALA A 13 -10.33 -7.78 3.45
N ALA A 14 -9.30 -7.00 3.73
CA ALA A 14 -9.23 -5.59 3.40
C ALA A 14 -7.83 -5.23 2.88
N LEU A 15 -7.79 -4.49 1.79
CA LEU A 15 -6.59 -3.84 1.25
C LEU A 15 -6.78 -2.33 1.39
N SER A 16 -5.95 -1.71 2.23
CA SER A 16 -6.03 -0.29 2.54
C SER A 16 -4.73 0.42 2.16
N LEU A 17 -4.86 1.52 1.43
CA LEU A 17 -3.80 2.47 1.22
C LEU A 17 -3.87 3.58 2.27
N SER A 18 -2.71 4.10 2.66
CA SER A 18 -2.57 5.22 3.60
C SER A 18 -1.31 6.01 3.27
N HIS A 19 -1.21 7.23 3.79
CA HIS A 19 -0.01 8.06 3.71
C HIS A 19 0.37 8.59 5.10
N ASP A 20 1.62 9.03 5.27
CA ASP A 20 2.12 9.56 6.54
C ASP A 20 1.91 11.08 6.73
N ASP A 21 1.38 11.77 5.73
CA ASP A 21 0.99 13.17 5.85
C ASP A 21 -0.25 13.35 6.76
N PRO A 22 -0.19 14.17 7.82
CA PRO A 22 -1.21 14.19 8.87
C PRO A 22 -2.51 14.92 8.50
N ASP A 23 -2.47 15.87 7.58
CA ASP A 23 -3.62 16.67 7.17
C ASP A 23 -4.05 16.41 5.72
N GLY A 24 -3.31 15.57 5.01
CA GLY A 24 -3.53 15.24 3.61
C GLY A 24 -3.17 16.38 2.66
N MET A 25 -2.37 17.36 3.10
CA MET A 25 -2.02 18.55 2.32
C MET A 25 -0.51 18.64 2.10
N VAL A 26 -0.10 18.54 0.83
CA VAL A 26 1.31 18.50 0.46
C VAL A 26 1.67 19.66 -0.45
N SER A 27 2.89 20.18 -0.30
CA SER A 27 3.45 21.18 -1.21
C SER A 27 4.11 20.51 -2.42
N PRO A 28 4.19 21.17 -3.59
CA PRO A 28 4.97 20.67 -4.71
C PRO A 28 6.41 20.32 -4.33
N GLY A 29 6.87 19.13 -4.74
CA GLY A 29 8.20 18.59 -4.41
C GLY A 29 8.31 17.99 -3.00
N GLU A 30 7.25 18.01 -2.21
CA GLU A 30 7.19 17.30 -0.93
C GLU A 30 7.09 15.80 -1.16
N VAL A 31 7.78 15.02 -0.33
CA VAL A 31 7.81 13.56 -0.41
C VAL A 31 7.04 12.98 0.76
N VAL A 32 6.07 12.14 0.44
CA VAL A 32 5.19 11.47 1.41
C VAL A 32 5.29 9.96 1.21
N ALA A 33 5.30 9.20 2.31
CA ALA A 33 5.32 7.76 2.22
C ALA A 33 3.90 7.21 2.10
N VAL A 34 3.64 6.47 1.02
CA VAL A 34 2.39 5.75 0.80
C VAL A 34 2.58 4.29 1.18
N THR A 35 1.69 3.75 2.01
CA THR A 35 1.75 2.36 2.50
C THR A 35 0.46 1.62 2.16
N MET A 36 0.60 0.46 1.53
CA MET A 36 -0.47 -0.51 1.36
C MET A 36 -0.40 -1.57 2.44
N ARG A 37 -1.54 -1.79 3.10
CA ARG A 37 -1.73 -2.83 4.11
C ARG A 37 -2.79 -3.81 3.67
N ILE A 38 -2.53 -5.10 3.86
CA ILE A 38 -3.54 -6.14 3.79
C ILE A 38 -3.94 -6.57 5.21
N SER A 39 -5.20 -6.89 5.42
CA SER A 39 -5.71 -7.51 6.65
C SER A 39 -6.85 -8.46 6.35
N TRP A 40 -7.11 -9.41 7.24
CA TRP A 40 -8.23 -10.34 7.12
C TRP A 40 -8.66 -10.88 8.48
N SER A 41 -9.91 -11.33 8.57
CA SER A 41 -10.44 -11.95 9.78
C SER A 41 -9.97 -13.39 9.94
N GLU A 42 -9.29 -13.71 11.04
CA GLU A 42 -8.99 -15.09 11.44
C GLU A 42 -10.11 -15.64 12.34
N GLN A 43 -10.93 -16.56 11.82
CA GLN A 43 -11.77 -17.48 12.62
C GLN A 43 -12.06 -18.76 11.81
N PRO A 44 -12.24 -19.93 12.47
CA PRO A 44 -11.33 -21.07 12.29
C PRO A 44 -11.65 -21.99 11.08
N PRO A 45 -10.65 -22.69 10.50
CA PRO A 45 -9.21 -22.71 10.84
C PRO A 45 -8.27 -22.02 9.82
N THR A 46 -7.08 -21.60 10.29
CA THR A 46 -5.80 -21.38 9.55
C THR A 46 -5.91 -20.93 8.09
N LEU A 47 -6.32 -19.69 7.92
CA LEU A 47 -6.36 -18.99 6.64
C LEU A 47 -5.01 -18.32 6.40
N VAL A 48 -4.33 -18.69 5.33
CA VAL A 48 -2.98 -18.20 5.02
C VAL A 48 -3.01 -17.40 3.73
N LEU A 49 -2.41 -16.21 3.72
CA LEU A 49 -2.25 -15.46 2.47
C LEU A 49 -1.38 -16.26 1.49
N GLY A 50 -1.95 -16.55 0.33
CA GLY A 50 -1.34 -17.38 -0.70
C GLY A 50 -0.77 -16.59 -1.86
N LEU A 51 -1.55 -15.64 -2.37
CA LEU A 51 -1.17 -14.79 -3.50
C LEU A 51 -1.79 -13.40 -3.35
N LEU A 52 -1.02 -12.37 -3.65
CA LEU A 52 -1.49 -11.00 -3.81
C LEU A 52 -0.74 -10.37 -4.98
N GLN A 53 -1.48 -10.03 -6.04
CA GLN A 53 -0.92 -9.42 -7.25
C GLN A 53 -1.73 -8.21 -7.69
N GLY A 54 -1.04 -7.12 -8.01
CA GLY A 54 -1.71 -5.91 -8.48
C GLY A 54 -0.80 -4.68 -8.56
N ASP A 55 -1.47 -3.56 -8.78
CA ASP A 55 -0.86 -2.26 -9.01
C ASP A 55 -1.46 -1.22 -8.07
N ILE A 56 -0.64 -0.27 -7.64
CA ILE A 56 -1.06 0.96 -6.96
C ILE A 56 -0.95 2.10 -7.97
N THR A 57 -2.04 2.79 -8.23
CA THR A 57 -2.08 3.90 -9.19
C THR A 57 -2.56 5.19 -8.52
N ALA A 58 -1.88 6.29 -8.81
CA ALA A 58 -2.38 7.64 -8.53
C ALA A 58 -3.39 8.08 -9.61
N SER A 59 -4.45 8.77 -9.19
CA SER A 59 -5.47 9.37 -10.04
C SER A 59 -5.67 10.85 -9.65
N PRO A 60 -5.40 11.81 -10.54
CA PRO A 60 -4.80 11.62 -11.87
C PRO A 60 -3.38 11.02 -11.75
N GLY A 61 -2.87 10.41 -12.83
CA GLY A 61 -1.55 9.75 -12.86
C GLY A 61 -0.39 10.73 -12.78
N VAL A 62 -0.26 11.44 -11.66
CA VAL A 62 0.70 12.52 -11.41
C VAL A 62 1.60 12.21 -10.21
N GLY A 63 2.67 13.00 -10.08
CA GLY A 63 3.72 12.78 -9.08
C GLY A 63 4.73 11.73 -9.50
N VAL A 64 5.67 11.43 -8.62
CA VAL A 64 6.75 10.47 -8.87
C VAL A 64 6.85 9.50 -7.70
N ALA A 65 6.55 8.23 -7.96
CA ALA A 65 6.81 7.16 -7.00
C ALA A 65 8.29 6.75 -7.05
N SER A 66 8.82 6.30 -5.92
CA SER A 66 10.17 5.79 -5.80
C SER A 66 10.31 4.83 -4.61
N SER A 67 11.43 4.10 -4.57
CA SER A 67 11.82 3.25 -3.43
C SER A 67 10.75 2.25 -2.96
N PRO A 68 10.03 1.52 -3.85
CA PRO A 68 9.07 0.51 -3.41
C PRO A 68 9.80 -0.58 -2.63
N ALA A 69 9.35 -0.83 -1.41
CA ALA A 69 9.93 -1.83 -0.52
C ALA A 69 8.85 -2.53 0.29
N PHE A 70 9.14 -3.76 0.69
CA PHE A 70 8.36 -4.41 1.75
C PHE A 70 8.64 -3.68 3.06
N ALA A 71 7.57 -3.24 3.73
CA ALA A 71 7.67 -2.53 5.01
C ALA A 71 8.31 -3.40 6.12
N HIS A 72 8.28 -4.73 5.94
CA HIS A 72 8.98 -5.69 6.79
C HIS A 72 10.05 -6.41 5.97
N ALA A 73 11.32 -6.01 6.13
CA ALA A 73 12.46 -6.78 5.63
C ALA A 73 12.47 -8.14 6.34
N ASN A 74 12.01 -9.21 5.68
CA ASN A 74 11.93 -10.52 6.31
C ASN A 74 13.06 -11.45 5.82
N PRO A 75 14.03 -11.82 6.69
CA PRO A 75 15.14 -12.73 6.37
C PRO A 75 14.72 -14.22 6.24
N TRP A 76 13.44 -14.56 6.28
CA TRP A 76 12.93 -15.94 6.27
C TRP A 76 11.99 -16.26 5.10
N ALA A 77 12.08 -15.53 3.98
CA ALA A 77 11.46 -15.99 2.74
C ALA A 77 11.98 -17.40 2.44
N ASN A 78 11.11 -18.41 2.55
CA ASN A 78 11.47 -19.74 2.11
C ASN A 78 11.80 -19.68 0.61
N GLN A 79 12.59 -20.62 0.10
CA GLN A 79 13.07 -20.59 -1.29
C GLN A 79 11.97 -20.62 -2.36
N LEU A 80 10.73 -20.87 -1.95
CA LEU A 80 9.55 -20.96 -2.82
C LEU A 80 8.65 -19.71 -2.75
N THR A 81 9.00 -18.73 -1.90
CA THR A 81 8.24 -17.49 -1.76
C THR A 81 8.70 -16.47 -2.80
N VAL A 82 7.75 -15.88 -3.53
CA VAL A 82 8.00 -14.68 -4.34
C VAL A 82 7.62 -13.47 -3.51
N LEU A 83 8.58 -12.55 -3.33
CA LEU A 83 8.37 -11.23 -2.75
C LEU A 83 8.89 -10.19 -3.74
N ASN A 84 7.99 -9.62 -4.54
CA ASN A 84 8.27 -8.49 -5.42
C ASN A 84 7.45 -7.27 -4.97
N PRO A 85 8.08 -6.19 -4.47
CA PRO A 85 7.35 -5.01 -4.03
C PRO A 85 6.82 -4.18 -5.21
N GLY A 86 7.14 -4.57 -6.45
CA GLY A 86 6.77 -3.85 -7.67
C GLY A 86 7.83 -2.85 -8.11
N THR A 87 7.54 -2.17 -9.21
CA THR A 87 8.39 -1.15 -9.83
C THR A 87 7.66 0.19 -9.80
N ALA A 88 8.36 1.26 -9.40
CA ALA A 88 7.81 2.60 -9.46
C ALA A 88 7.61 3.05 -10.91
N VAL A 89 6.38 3.44 -11.27
CA VAL A 89 6.01 3.92 -12.61
C VAL A 89 5.05 5.10 -12.46
N GLY A 90 5.48 6.29 -12.89
CA GLY A 90 4.70 7.51 -12.71
C GLY A 90 4.42 7.79 -11.24
N GLY A 91 3.17 8.12 -10.90
CA GLY A 91 2.72 8.38 -9.52
C GLY A 91 2.42 7.14 -8.68
N GLY A 92 2.77 5.93 -9.12
CA GLY A 92 2.40 4.69 -8.43
C GLY A 92 3.41 3.56 -8.59
N VAL A 93 2.99 2.35 -8.22
CA VAL A 93 3.82 1.14 -8.22
C VAL A 93 3.09 0.04 -9.00
N GLN A 94 3.78 -0.57 -9.97
CA GLN A 94 3.23 -1.62 -10.81
C GLN A 94 3.92 -2.96 -10.55
N GLY A 95 3.16 -4.05 -10.71
CA GLY A 95 3.67 -5.41 -10.63
C GLY A 95 4.04 -5.84 -9.21
N VAL A 96 3.27 -5.40 -8.20
CA VAL A 96 3.37 -5.96 -6.85
C VAL A 96 2.98 -7.43 -6.92
N ASP A 97 3.83 -8.32 -6.43
CA ASP A 97 3.61 -9.77 -6.46
C ASP A 97 4.14 -10.42 -5.18
N ILE A 98 3.22 -10.91 -4.36
CA ILE A 98 3.52 -11.76 -3.21
C ILE A 98 2.92 -13.13 -3.46
N GLN A 99 3.76 -14.16 -3.45
CA GLN A 99 3.35 -15.54 -3.52
C GLN A 99 3.95 -16.31 -2.35
N SER A 100 3.09 -16.95 -1.56
CA SER A 100 3.53 -17.87 -0.51
C SER A 100 4.08 -19.16 -1.13
N GLY A 101 5.27 -19.57 -0.67
CA GLY A 101 5.90 -20.84 -1.09
C GLY A 101 5.17 -22.11 -0.68
N LEU A 102 3.98 -21.99 -0.08
CA LEU A 102 3.03 -23.09 0.17
C LEU A 102 2.36 -23.62 -1.08
N TYR A 103 2.52 -22.95 -2.23
CA TYR A 103 2.11 -23.51 -3.51
C TYR A 103 3.03 -24.68 -3.89
N ASP A 104 2.80 -25.84 -3.29
CA ASP A 104 3.33 -27.13 -3.72
C ASP A 104 2.16 -28.07 -4.06
N PRO A 105 1.81 -28.24 -5.35
CA PRO A 105 0.77 -29.16 -5.77
C PRO A 105 1.08 -30.64 -5.48
N PHE A 106 2.26 -30.97 -4.94
CA PHE A 106 2.73 -32.34 -4.71
C PHE A 106 2.98 -32.71 -3.23
N GLY A 107 2.64 -31.84 -2.27
CA GLY A 107 2.46 -32.23 -0.87
C GLY A 107 3.71 -32.39 0.00
N THR A 108 4.84 -31.77 -0.35
CA THR A 108 6.08 -31.78 0.47
C THR A 108 6.14 -30.65 1.52
N GLY A 109 4.97 -30.10 1.87
CA GLY A 109 4.71 -28.89 2.68
C GLY A 109 5.82 -28.37 3.58
N PHE A 110 6.40 -27.23 3.18
CA PHE A 110 7.00 -26.30 4.12
C PHE A 110 5.89 -25.61 4.93
N GLY A 111 6.15 -25.26 6.19
CA GLY A 111 5.19 -24.48 6.99
C GLY A 111 4.91 -23.10 6.36
N PRO A 112 3.74 -22.49 6.64
CA PRO A 112 3.41 -21.18 6.08
C PRO A 112 4.48 -20.16 6.48
N PRO A 113 4.87 -19.25 5.57
CA PRO A 113 5.83 -18.23 5.92
C PRO A 113 5.25 -17.37 7.06
N PRO A 114 6.07 -16.88 8.01
CA PRO A 114 5.59 -16.19 9.20
C PRO A 114 4.63 -15.02 8.90
N TRP A 115 4.79 -14.34 7.77
CA TRP A 115 3.93 -13.21 7.38
C TRP A 115 2.54 -13.65 6.90
N GLY A 116 2.37 -14.89 6.43
CA GLY A 116 1.12 -15.38 5.87
C GLY A 116 0.12 -15.86 6.92
N VAL A 117 0.53 -15.99 8.19
CA VAL A 117 -0.28 -16.50 9.31
C VAL A 117 -0.76 -15.42 10.28
N HIS A 118 -0.57 -14.14 9.93
CA HIS A 118 -1.01 -13.01 10.74
C HIS A 118 -2.19 -12.32 10.07
N THR A 119 -3.20 -11.87 10.83
CA THR A 119 -4.40 -11.13 10.36
C THR A 119 -4.16 -9.80 9.61
N GLY A 120 -2.93 -9.51 9.22
CA GLY A 120 -2.58 -8.38 8.36
C GLY A 120 -1.14 -7.90 8.52
N PHE A 121 -0.62 -7.32 7.45
CA PHE A 121 0.73 -6.76 7.40
C PHE A 121 0.84 -5.70 6.29
N ASP A 122 1.87 -4.86 6.38
CA ASP A 122 2.16 -3.85 5.38
C ASP A 122 2.88 -4.50 4.20
N VAL A 123 2.24 -4.46 3.04
CA VAL A 123 2.67 -5.15 1.83
C VAL A 123 3.77 -4.36 1.13
N VAL A 124 3.48 -3.12 0.77
CA VAL A 124 4.43 -2.26 0.08
C VAL A 124 4.34 -0.87 0.68
N ARG A 125 5.51 -0.27 0.84
CA ARG A 125 5.68 1.15 1.12
C ARG A 125 6.52 1.74 0.00
N PHE A 126 6.14 2.92 -0.47
CA PHE A 126 6.93 3.68 -1.45
C PHE A 126 6.87 5.17 -1.11
N ASP A 127 7.86 5.90 -1.57
CA ASP A 127 7.90 7.36 -1.45
C ASP A 127 7.22 7.96 -2.67
N TRP A 128 6.37 8.96 -2.48
CA TRP A 128 5.69 9.68 -3.54
C TRP A 128 6.01 11.17 -3.45
N GLU A 129 6.58 11.71 -4.51
CA GLU A 129 6.89 13.14 -4.64
C GLU A 129 5.72 13.88 -5.31
N ALA A 130 5.24 14.92 -4.64
CA ALA A 130 4.11 15.72 -5.08
C ALA A 130 4.44 16.51 -6.36
N PRO A 131 3.57 16.48 -7.38
CA PRO A 131 3.77 17.22 -8.63
C PRO A 131 3.62 18.73 -8.44
N SER A 132 3.96 19.50 -9.47
CA SER A 132 3.65 20.94 -9.53
C SER A 132 2.18 21.24 -9.82
N THR A 133 1.43 20.25 -10.31
CA THR A 133 -0.01 20.36 -10.55
C THR A 133 -0.77 20.28 -9.24
N LEU A 134 -1.57 21.31 -8.95
CA LEU A 134 -2.37 21.40 -7.75
C LEU A 134 -3.65 20.56 -7.85
N GLY A 135 -4.16 20.11 -6.71
CA GLY A 135 -5.43 19.41 -6.60
C GLY A 135 -5.34 18.05 -5.91
N PRO A 136 -6.47 17.34 -5.83
CA PRO A 136 -6.53 16.03 -5.18
C PRO A 136 -5.84 14.96 -6.03
N VAL A 137 -5.19 14.03 -5.35
CA VAL A 137 -4.60 12.81 -5.89
C VAL A 137 -5.10 11.64 -5.06
N GLU A 138 -5.79 10.71 -5.70
CA GLU A 138 -6.26 9.47 -5.07
C GLU A 138 -5.35 8.31 -5.44
N PHE A 139 -4.92 7.54 -4.44
CA PHE A 139 -4.19 6.28 -4.62
C PHE A 139 -5.16 5.13 -4.49
N SER A 140 -5.23 4.30 -5.52
CA SER A 140 -6.11 3.13 -5.55
C SER A 140 -5.32 1.87 -5.87
N TRP A 141 -5.77 0.73 -5.34
CA TRP A 141 -5.25 -0.58 -5.68
C TRP A 141 -6.10 -1.22 -6.78
N THR A 142 -5.43 -1.81 -7.77
CA THR A 142 -6.05 -2.64 -8.81
C THR A 142 -5.46 -4.04 -8.75
N SER A 143 -6.29 -5.05 -8.45
CA SER A 143 -5.85 -6.44 -8.47
C SER A 143 -5.62 -6.90 -9.91
N THR A 144 -4.46 -7.47 -10.19
CA THR A 144 -4.15 -8.16 -11.46
C THR A 144 -4.26 -9.67 -11.34
N ASN A 145 -4.43 -10.18 -10.11
CA ASN A 145 -4.64 -11.60 -9.87
C ASN A 145 -5.91 -12.11 -10.57
N THR A 146 -5.72 -13.13 -11.41
CA THR A 146 -6.80 -13.87 -12.09
C THR A 146 -6.98 -15.29 -11.58
N ILE A 147 -6.15 -15.72 -10.62
CA ILE A 147 -6.22 -17.04 -10.00
C ILE A 147 -7.35 -17.04 -8.96
N GLY A 148 -8.26 -18.01 -9.07
CA GLY A 148 -9.42 -18.17 -8.18
C GLY A 148 -10.74 -17.84 -8.86
N THR A 149 -11.77 -17.52 -8.05
CA THR A 149 -13.13 -17.23 -8.52
C THR A 149 -13.42 -15.73 -8.72
N GLY A 150 -12.43 -14.85 -8.51
CA GLY A 150 -12.60 -13.41 -8.66
C GLY A 150 -11.32 -12.61 -8.42
N PRO A 151 -11.30 -11.30 -8.73
CA PRO A 151 -10.14 -10.44 -8.53
C PRO A 151 -9.91 -10.17 -7.05
N GLY A 152 -8.69 -10.42 -6.57
CA GLY A 152 -8.28 -10.10 -5.22
C GLY A 152 -7.20 -11.03 -4.67
N PRO A 153 -6.86 -10.88 -3.37
CA PRO A 153 -5.96 -11.81 -2.70
C PRO A 153 -6.55 -13.22 -2.67
N VAL A 154 -5.68 -14.21 -2.86
CA VAL A 154 -6.00 -15.62 -2.69
C VAL A 154 -5.45 -16.10 -1.37
N PHE A 155 -6.26 -16.86 -0.66
CA PHE A 155 -5.89 -17.47 0.60
C PHE A 155 -5.99 -18.99 0.51
N PHE A 156 -5.27 -19.65 1.40
CA PHE A 156 -5.29 -21.10 1.54
C PHE A 156 -5.93 -21.49 2.87
N LEU A 157 -6.83 -22.46 2.83
CA LEU A 157 -7.32 -23.17 3.99
C LEU A 157 -6.56 -24.49 4.13
N ASN A 158 -5.99 -24.74 5.31
CA ASN A 158 -5.27 -25.99 5.63
C ASN A 158 -4.22 -26.39 4.57
N GLY A 159 -3.52 -25.38 4.03
CA GLY A 159 -2.41 -25.56 3.08
C GLY A 159 -2.76 -26.19 1.72
N SER A 160 -4.03 -26.32 1.37
CA SER A 160 -4.44 -27.07 0.16
C SER A 160 -5.67 -26.54 -0.56
N THR A 161 -6.62 -25.92 0.15
CA THR A 161 -7.84 -25.41 -0.48
C THR A 161 -7.70 -23.93 -0.77
N ILE A 162 -7.76 -23.56 -2.05
CA ILE A 162 -7.82 -22.17 -2.50
C ILE A 162 -9.19 -21.58 -2.14
N ILE A 163 -9.18 -20.46 -1.44
CA ILE A 163 -10.37 -19.66 -1.16
C ILE A 163 -10.09 -18.20 -1.50
N THR A 164 -11.11 -17.53 -2.01
CA THR A 164 -11.11 -16.07 -2.14
C THR A 164 -11.99 -15.50 -1.04
N LEU A 165 -11.51 -14.45 -0.37
CA LEU A 165 -12.31 -13.72 0.60
C LEU A 165 -12.96 -12.52 -0.09
N PRO A 166 -14.22 -12.19 0.23
CA PRO A 166 -14.74 -10.86 -0.04
C PRO A 166 -13.74 -9.81 0.46
N THR A 167 -13.22 -9.00 -0.44
CA THR A 167 -12.13 -8.06 -0.15
C THR A 167 -12.63 -6.63 -0.29
N ALA A 168 -12.53 -5.86 0.78
CA ALA A 168 -12.76 -4.42 0.76
C ALA A 168 -11.48 -3.70 0.28
N TYR A 169 -11.64 -2.67 -0.54
CA TYR A 169 -10.55 -1.84 -1.03
C TYR A 169 -10.74 -0.41 -0.52
N THR A 170 -9.73 0.14 0.14
CA THR A 170 -9.74 1.50 0.69
C THR A 170 -8.61 2.30 0.05
N SER A 171 -8.96 3.39 -0.62
CA SER A 171 -8.02 4.33 -1.23
C SER A 171 -7.47 5.33 -0.22
N ALA A 172 -6.37 6.00 -0.58
CA ALA A 172 -5.82 7.13 0.15
C ALA A 172 -5.90 8.39 -0.71
N THR A 173 -6.05 9.57 -0.10
CA THR A 173 -6.17 10.83 -0.85
C THR A 173 -5.24 11.90 -0.29
N LEU A 174 -4.42 12.50 -1.15
CA LEU A 174 -3.62 13.69 -0.85
C LEU A 174 -4.14 14.89 -1.65
N THR A 175 -3.93 16.10 -1.17
CA THR A 175 -4.22 17.33 -1.91
C THR A 175 -2.95 18.14 -2.05
N VAL A 176 -2.52 18.38 -3.28
CA VAL A 176 -1.38 19.25 -3.57
C VAL A 176 -1.84 20.71 -3.49
N VAL A 177 -1.26 21.48 -2.57
CA VAL A 177 -1.60 22.88 -2.30
C VAL A 177 -0.42 23.80 -2.61
N PRO A 178 -0.65 25.08 -2.94
CA PRO A 178 0.45 26.02 -3.16
C PRO A 178 1.32 26.12 -1.91
N ALA A 179 2.64 26.08 -2.09
CA ALA A 179 3.56 26.39 -1.00
C ALA A 179 3.24 27.79 -0.45
N PRO A 180 3.22 27.99 0.88
CA PRO A 180 3.03 29.32 1.44
C PRO A 180 4.14 30.22 0.90
N GLY A 181 3.75 31.28 0.19
CA GLY A 181 4.69 32.15 -0.50
C GLY A 181 5.71 32.73 0.48
N VAL A 182 6.97 32.31 0.36
CA VAL A 182 8.12 32.79 1.16
C VAL A 182 8.25 34.33 1.11
N GLY A 183 7.65 34.98 0.10
CA GLY A 183 7.59 36.45 -0.04
C GLY A 183 6.83 37.20 1.06
N VAL A 184 5.94 36.55 1.83
CA VAL A 184 5.19 37.24 2.90
C VAL A 184 6.05 37.46 4.15
N VAL A 185 7.02 36.58 4.43
CA VAL A 185 7.89 36.72 5.61
C VAL A 185 8.97 37.79 5.41
N LEU A 186 9.50 37.93 4.19
CA LEU A 186 10.50 38.96 3.88
C LEU A 186 9.92 40.39 3.87
N ALA A 187 8.66 40.57 3.49
CA ALA A 187 8.01 41.88 3.50
C ALA A 187 7.76 42.43 4.93
N MET A 188 7.62 41.56 5.94
CA MET A 188 7.48 41.98 7.35
C MET A 188 8.81 42.11 8.11
N GLY A 189 9.92 41.58 7.57
CA GLY A 189 11.24 41.62 8.20
C GLY A 189 12.09 42.88 7.89
N VAL A 190 11.78 43.61 6.82
CA VAL A 190 12.61 44.77 6.39
C VAL A 190 12.14 46.11 6.98
N GLY A 191 10.99 46.15 7.66
CA GLY A 191 10.41 47.38 8.22
C GLY A 191 11.00 47.89 9.53
N THR A 192 11.83 47.13 10.25
CA THR A 192 12.24 47.49 11.63
C THR A 192 13.72 47.84 11.82
N VAL A 193 14.56 47.77 10.79
CA VAL A 193 15.99 48.12 10.88
C VAL A 193 16.30 49.45 10.17
N SER A 194 15.64 50.53 10.60
CA SER A 194 16.09 51.89 10.25
C SER A 194 15.68 52.91 11.31
N ARG A 195 16.17 52.75 12.54
CA ARG A 195 16.27 53.87 13.50
C ARG A 195 17.09 53.51 14.73
N ARG A 196 18.39 53.86 14.71
CA ARG A 196 19.29 54.23 15.84
C ARG A 196 20.72 54.17 15.30
N ARG A 197 21.61 55.16 15.43
CA ARG A 197 21.65 56.42 16.19
C ARG A 197 22.84 57.21 15.59
N ARG A 198 22.64 58.45 15.12
CA ARG A 198 23.68 59.50 15.18
C ARG A 198 23.42 60.24 16.49
N ILE A 199 24.45 60.48 17.30
CA ILE A 199 24.65 61.64 18.21
C ILE A 199 25.99 61.40 18.93
N GLY A 200 26.83 62.44 18.94
CA GLY A 200 27.83 62.72 19.97
C GLY A 200 29.20 62.13 19.76
#